data_AF-A0A7Y4X949-F1
#
_entry.id   AF-A0A7Y4X949-F1
#
_cell.length_a   1.000
_cell.length_b   1.000
_cell.length_c   1.000
_cell.angle_alpha   90.00
_cell.angle_beta   90.00
_cell.angle_gamma   90.00
#
_symmetry.space_group_name_H-M   'P 1'
#
loop_
_entity.id
_entity.type
_entity.pdbx_description
1 polymer ?
#
loop_
_entity_poly.entity_id
_entity_poly.type
_entity_poly.pdbx_seq_one_letter_code
_entity_poly.pdbx_strand_id
1 'polypeptide(L)'
;MKRNLNETFDQTAQAIRHTEPGAAQLDAAADNVWARIAQEDVSAAAPAAMPESIPKVLRGCEDFQALIPAYLNGQLAQARTMLLEDHTRECLPCRRALKEARNGNAVKVA
;
A
#
# COMPACT_ATOMS: atom_id res chain seq x y z
N MET A 1 -42.46 10.18 -26.79
CA MET A 1 -41.00 10.07 -27.04
C MET A 1 -40.18 9.76 -25.78
N LYS A 2 -40.17 10.61 -24.73
CA LYS A 2 -39.27 10.46 -23.56
C LYS A 2 -39.44 9.16 -22.74
N ARG A 3 -40.66 8.63 -22.58
CA ARG A 3 -40.91 7.35 -21.87
C ARG A 3 -40.23 6.14 -22.53
N ASN A 4 -40.28 6.08 -23.85
CA ASN A 4 -39.77 4.95 -24.61
C ASN A 4 -38.24 4.88 -24.60
N LEU A 5 -37.58 6.05 -24.49
CA LEU A 5 -36.14 6.13 -24.28
C LEU A 5 -35.73 5.54 -22.93
N ASN A 6 -36.47 5.88 -21.85
CA ASN A 6 -36.17 5.38 -20.50
C ASN A 6 -36.37 3.86 -20.41
N GLU A 7 -37.45 3.34 -21.02
CA GLU A 7 -37.69 1.90 -21.13
C GLU A 7 -36.56 1.19 -21.88
N THR A 8 -36.03 1.80 -22.93
CA THR A 8 -34.90 1.23 -23.71
C THR A 8 -33.61 1.22 -22.89
N PHE A 9 -33.34 2.27 -22.11
CA PHE A 9 -32.19 2.32 -21.20
C PHE A 9 -32.29 1.27 -20.10
N ASP A 10 -33.46 1.14 -19.46
CA ASP A 10 -33.67 0.16 -18.40
C ASP A 10 -33.52 -1.27 -18.92
N GLN A 11 -34.06 -1.57 -20.11
CA GLN A 11 -33.90 -2.87 -20.78
C GLN A 11 -32.44 -3.17 -21.13
N THR A 12 -31.70 -2.17 -21.62
CA THR A 12 -30.28 -2.32 -21.96
C THR A 12 -29.44 -2.55 -20.70
N ALA A 13 -29.69 -1.79 -19.64
CA ALA A 13 -29.02 -1.97 -18.35
C ALA A 13 -29.31 -3.37 -17.77
N GLN A 14 -30.54 -3.85 -17.89
CA GLN A 14 -30.92 -5.18 -17.44
C GLN A 14 -30.22 -6.28 -18.25
N ALA A 15 -30.13 -6.13 -19.58
CA ALA A 15 -29.43 -7.08 -20.44
C ALA A 15 -27.93 -7.18 -20.09
N ILE A 16 -27.26 -6.04 -19.86
CA ILE A 16 -25.84 -6.01 -19.45
C ILE A 16 -25.65 -6.72 -18.11
N ARG A 17 -26.54 -6.48 -17.12
CA ARG A 17 -26.43 -7.11 -15.79
C ARG A 17 -26.57 -8.64 -15.83
N HIS A 18 -27.33 -9.16 -16.77
CA HIS A 18 -27.53 -10.61 -16.94
C HIS A 18 -26.58 -11.24 -17.95
N THR A 19 -25.64 -10.47 -18.50
CA THR A 19 -24.62 -11.01 -19.40
C THR A 19 -23.53 -11.68 -18.57
N GLU A 20 -23.51 -13.00 -18.59
CA GLU A 20 -22.46 -13.78 -17.93
C GLU A 20 -21.23 -13.90 -18.86
N PRO A 21 -20.02 -13.56 -18.38
CA PRO A 21 -18.81 -13.68 -19.19
C PRO A 21 -18.54 -15.15 -19.55
N GLY A 22 -18.06 -15.38 -20.77
CA GLY A 22 -17.67 -16.72 -21.19
C GLY A 22 -16.43 -17.20 -20.43
N ALA A 23 -16.22 -18.53 -20.38
CA ALA A 23 -15.10 -19.15 -19.66
C ALA A 23 -13.74 -18.54 -20.04
N ALA A 24 -13.47 -18.34 -21.34
CA ALA A 24 -12.23 -17.72 -21.81
C ALA A 24 -12.01 -16.28 -21.31
N GLN A 25 -13.08 -15.51 -21.10
CA GLN A 25 -12.99 -14.17 -20.51
C GLN A 25 -12.67 -14.22 -19.02
N LEU A 26 -13.22 -15.21 -18.31
CA LEU A 26 -12.91 -15.43 -16.89
C LEU A 26 -11.45 -15.84 -16.71
N ASP A 27 -10.94 -16.75 -17.54
CA ASP A 27 -9.55 -17.19 -17.50
C ASP A 27 -8.59 -16.03 -17.79
N ALA A 28 -8.85 -15.26 -18.85
CA ALA A 28 -8.05 -14.09 -19.16
C ALA A 28 -8.10 -13.02 -18.05
N ALA A 29 -9.26 -12.81 -17.41
CA ALA A 29 -9.37 -11.90 -16.27
C ALA A 29 -8.54 -12.39 -15.07
N ALA A 30 -8.58 -13.70 -14.78
CA ALA A 30 -7.76 -14.30 -13.72
C ALA A 30 -6.27 -14.12 -13.99
N ASP A 31 -5.80 -14.42 -15.21
CA ASP A 31 -4.40 -14.24 -15.62
C ASP A 31 -3.93 -12.79 -15.47
N ASN A 32 -4.77 -11.83 -15.87
CA ASN A 32 -4.47 -10.41 -15.74
C ASN A 32 -4.35 -9.96 -14.27
N VAL A 33 -5.24 -10.46 -13.40
CA VAL A 33 -5.17 -10.18 -11.96
C VAL A 33 -3.91 -10.77 -11.36
N TRP A 34 -3.58 -12.02 -11.68
CA TRP A 34 -2.36 -12.67 -11.21
C TRP A 34 -1.10 -11.95 -11.68
N ALA A 35 -1.04 -11.54 -12.94
CA ALA A 35 0.08 -10.77 -13.48
C ALA A 35 0.27 -9.45 -12.72
N ARG A 36 -0.83 -8.78 -12.35
CA ARG A 36 -0.79 -7.53 -11.59
C ARG A 36 -0.35 -7.74 -10.13
N ILE A 37 -0.88 -8.75 -9.45
CA ILE A 37 -0.47 -9.10 -8.08
C ILE A 37 1.03 -9.45 -8.06
N ALA A 38 1.49 -10.26 -9.02
CA ALA A 38 2.90 -10.61 -9.14
C ALA A 38 3.80 -9.38 -9.36
N GLN A 39 3.33 -8.39 -10.14
CA GLN A 39 4.06 -7.12 -10.31
C GLN A 39 4.10 -6.27 -9.03
N GLU A 40 3.00 -6.23 -8.27
CA GLU A 40 2.93 -5.51 -6.99
C GLU A 40 3.82 -6.17 -5.93
N ASP A 41 3.86 -7.50 -5.85
CA ASP A 41 4.79 -8.25 -5.00
C ASP A 41 6.26 -8.04 -5.39
N VAL A 42 6.57 -8.00 -6.69
CA VAL A 42 7.94 -7.79 -7.18
C VAL A 42 8.40 -6.34 -6.97
N SER A 43 7.51 -5.35 -7.05
CA SER A 43 7.83 -3.96 -6.72
C SER A 43 8.10 -3.74 -5.23
N ALA A 44 7.50 -4.56 -4.36
CA ALA A 44 7.85 -4.62 -2.93
C ALA A 44 9.17 -5.38 -2.67
N ALA A 45 9.61 -6.23 -3.61
CA ALA A 45 10.74 -7.14 -3.46
C ALA A 45 12.05 -6.65 -4.07
N ALA A 46 12.12 -5.50 -4.76
CA ALA A 46 13.40 -4.93 -5.14
C ALA A 46 14.16 -4.55 -3.87
N PRO A 47 15.23 -5.27 -3.49
CA PRO A 47 16.06 -4.82 -2.40
C PRO A 47 16.91 -3.71 -3.00
N ALA A 48 16.42 -2.47 -2.95
CA ALA A 48 17.34 -1.36 -2.79
C ALA A 48 18.18 -1.77 -1.57
N ALA A 49 19.46 -2.10 -1.79
CA ALA A 49 20.34 -2.68 -0.79
C ALA A 49 20.16 -1.90 0.51
N MET A 50 19.38 -2.49 1.43
CA MET A 50 19.05 -1.77 2.63
C MET A 50 20.34 -1.68 3.43
N PRO A 51 20.65 -0.51 4.01
CA PRO A 51 21.84 -0.40 4.83
C PRO A 51 21.77 -1.49 5.91
N GLU A 52 22.90 -2.16 6.18
CA GLU A 52 23.01 -3.25 7.17
C GLU A 52 22.45 -2.86 8.55
N SER A 53 22.39 -1.56 8.83
CA SER A 53 21.85 -0.99 10.06
C SER A 53 20.33 -1.12 10.24
N ILE A 54 19.57 -1.56 9.24
CA ILE A 54 18.10 -1.68 9.36
C ILE A 54 17.69 -3.13 9.70
N PRO A 55 16.96 -3.37 10.81
CA PRO A 55 16.56 -4.71 11.25
C PRO A 55 15.89 -5.52 10.13
N LYS A 56 16.29 -6.78 9.94
CA LYS A 56 15.67 -7.68 8.95
C LYS A 56 14.30 -8.19 9.40
N VAL A 57 14.11 -8.35 10.70
CA VAL A 57 12.88 -8.83 11.34
C VAL A 57 12.45 -7.81 12.39
N LEU A 58 11.17 -7.46 12.42
CA LEU A 58 10.59 -6.57 13.42
C LEU A 58 9.90 -7.43 14.49
N ARG A 59 10.45 -7.44 15.71
CA ARG A 59 9.96 -8.23 16.86
C ARG A 59 9.37 -7.36 17.95
N GLY A 60 9.76 -6.09 18.03
CA GLY A 60 9.26 -5.19 19.07
C GLY A 60 9.54 -3.72 18.79
N CYS A 61 9.25 -2.89 19.80
CA CYS A 61 9.35 -1.44 19.71
C CYS A 61 10.74 -0.94 19.34
N GLU A 62 11.80 -1.62 19.82
CA GLU A 62 13.19 -1.27 19.50
C GLU A 62 13.46 -1.35 17.99
N ASP A 63 12.97 -2.40 17.33
CA ASP A 63 13.13 -2.57 15.89
C ASP A 63 12.44 -1.45 15.11
N PHE A 64 11.24 -1.03 15.54
CA PHE A 64 10.53 0.09 14.93
C PHE A 64 11.23 1.43 15.19
N GLN A 65 11.79 1.64 16.39
CA GLN A 65 12.53 2.86 16.70
C GLN A 65 13.80 2.99 15.85
N ALA A 66 14.48 1.88 15.56
CA ALA A 66 15.63 1.85 14.67
C ALA A 66 15.29 2.25 13.22
N LEU A 67 14.02 2.15 12.79
CA LEU A 67 13.58 2.59 11.46
C LEU A 67 13.41 4.12 11.34
N ILE A 68 13.24 4.83 12.46
CA ILE A 68 12.87 6.25 12.46
C ILE A 68 13.85 7.14 11.67
N PRO A 69 15.19 7.00 11.79
CA PRO A 69 16.12 7.83 11.02
C PRO A 69 15.96 7.65 9.50
N ALA A 70 15.85 6.40 9.04
CA ALA A 70 15.65 6.10 7.62
C ALA A 70 14.28 6.58 7.10
N TYR A 71 13.24 6.51 7.94
CA TYR A 71 11.91 7.04 7.61
C TYR A 71 11.95 8.56 7.39
N LEU A 72 12.61 9.30 8.28
CA LEU A 72 12.71 10.76 8.18
C LEU A 72 13.51 11.22 6.95
N ASN A 73 14.46 10.41 6.50
CA ASN A 73 15.24 10.67 5.29
C ASN A 73 14.55 10.18 4.00
N GLY A 74 13.36 9.58 4.09
CA GLY A 74 12.65 9.02 2.93
C GLY A 74 13.34 7.80 2.31
N GLN A 75 14.14 7.06 3.09
CA GLN A 75 14.98 5.95 2.63
C GLN A 75 14.37 4.56 2.91
N LEU A 76 13.20 4.50 3.56
CA LEU A 76 12.51 3.23 3.80
C LEU A 76 11.76 2.74 2.57
N ALA A 77 11.86 1.44 2.30
CA ALA A 77 10.97 0.75 1.38
C ALA A 77 9.50 0.93 1.82
N GLN A 78 8.59 1.02 0.85
CA GLN A 78 7.18 1.33 1.09
C GLN A 78 6.52 0.40 2.13
N ALA A 79 6.78 -0.91 2.05
CA ALA A 79 6.26 -1.88 3.02
C ALA A 79 6.69 -1.56 4.46
N ARG A 80 7.93 -1.09 4.67
CA ARG A 80 8.42 -0.73 6.01
C ARG A 80 7.87 0.60 6.50
N THR A 81 7.68 1.55 5.59
CA THR A 81 6.99 2.80 5.89
C THR A 81 5.58 2.53 6.40
N MET A 82 4.82 1.67 5.71
CA MET A 82 3.46 1.30 6.14
C MET A 82 3.44 0.69 7.54
N LEU A 83 4.33 -0.28 7.83
CA LEU A 83 4.41 -0.91 9.14
C LEU A 83 4.80 0.06 10.26
N LEU A 84 5.76 0.97 10.01
CA LEU A 84 6.17 1.97 10.99
C LEU A 84 5.04 2.98 11.28
N GLU A 85 4.33 3.44 10.25
CA GLU A 85 3.22 4.37 10.41
C GLU A 85 2.06 3.76 11.20
N ASP A 86 1.74 2.50 10.91
CA ASP A 86 0.73 1.75 11.66
C ASP A 86 1.13 1.60 13.14
N HIS A 87 2.35 1.10 13.40
CA HIS A 87 2.84 0.91 14.75
C HIS A 87 2.90 2.21 15.56
N THR A 88 3.31 3.34 14.96
CA THR A 88 3.37 4.64 15.66
C THR A 88 1.99 5.27 15.90
N ARG A 89 0.95 4.85 15.17
CA ARG A 89 -0.44 5.21 15.48
C ARG A 89 -0.95 4.47 16.71
N GLU A 90 -0.49 3.27 16.99
CA GLU A 90 -0.97 2.49 18.14
C GLU A 90 -0.07 2.60 19.38
N CYS A 91 1.25 2.66 19.19
CA CYS A 91 2.24 2.61 20.25
C CYS A 91 2.69 4.02 20.69
N LEU A 92 2.26 4.44 21.88
CA LEU A 92 2.60 5.76 22.44
C LEU A 92 4.13 6.00 22.58
N PRO A 93 4.95 5.05 23.06
CA PRO A 93 6.42 5.20 23.09
C PRO A 93 7.01 5.49 21.70
N CYS A 94 6.66 4.69 20.68
CA CYS A 94 7.18 4.87 19.32
C CYS A 94 6.67 6.17 18.70
N ARG A 95 5.44 6.59 19.00
CA ARG A 95 4.92 7.90 18.59
C ARG A 95 5.74 9.06 19.16
N ARG A 96 6.12 8.98 20.44
CA ARG A 96 6.95 10.00 21.09
C ARG A 96 8.34 10.04 20.48
N ALA A 97 8.98 8.88 20.30
CA ALA A 97 10.29 8.77 19.66
C ALA A 97 10.30 9.40 18.25
N LEU A 98 9.26 9.15 17.45
CA LEU A 98 9.13 9.76 16.12
C LEU A 98 8.98 11.29 16.19
N LYS A 99 8.19 11.80 17.14
CA LYS A 99 8.02 13.25 17.36
C LYS A 99 9.33 13.91 17.78
N GLU A 100 10.05 13.31 18.72
CA GLU A 100 11.34 13.80 19.21
C GLU A 100 12.38 13.84 18.09
N ALA A 101 12.48 12.77 17.30
CA ALA A 101 13.37 12.71 16.15
C ALA A 101 13.05 13.77 15.09
N ARG A 102 11.76 14.05 14.82
CA ARG A 102 11.33 15.14 13.92
C ARG A 102 11.77 16.50 14.42
N ASN A 103 11.57 16.78 15.71
CA ASN A 103 11.95 18.06 16.31
C ASN A 103 13.47 18.23 16.33
N GLY A 104 14.23 17.17 16.62
CA GLY A 104 15.69 17.17 16.56
C GLY A 104 16.22 17.32 15.13
N ASN A 105 15.52 16.80 14.11
CA ASN A 105 15.88 17.02 12.71
C ASN A 105 15.59 18.46 12.25
N ALA A 106 14.46 19.04 12.68
CA ALA A 106 14.13 20.44 12.39
C ALA A 106 15.17 21.42 12.95
N VAL A 107 15.74 21.13 14.13
CA VAL A 107 16.83 21.93 14.72
C VAL A 107 18.17 21.79 13.97
N LYS A 108 18.41 20.67 13.27
CA LYS A 108 19.66 20.45 12.51
C LYS A 108 19.66 21.08 11.11
N VAL A 109 18.49 21.41 10.57
CA VAL A 109 18.32 21.94 9.20
C VAL A 109 18.10 23.46 9.18
N ALA A 110 17.84 24.08 10.34
CA ALA A 110 17.75 25.54 10.53
C ALA A 110 19.11 26.15 10.89
#